data_AF-A0AAD4QY16-F1
#
_entry.id   AF-A0AAD4QY16-F1
#
_cell.length_a   1.000
_cell.length_b   1.000
_cell.length_c   1.000
_cell.angle_alpha   90.00
_cell.angle_beta   90.00
_cell.angle_gamma   90.00
#
_symmetry.space_group_name_H-M   'P 1'
#
loop_
_entity.id
_entity.type
_entity.pdbx_description
1 polymer ?
#
loop_
_entity_poly.entity_id
_entity_poly.type
_entity_poly.pdbx_seq_one_letter_code
_entity_poly.pdbx_strand_id
1 'polypeptide(L)'
;MKVSASSHRKIDVHTHVLPRNIPDFSQKFGYGGFITLNHNEDTGVSSMMKNGTLFRNVEKNCFDFETRLDEMEKCKVNVQAVSTVPVMFHYWAKAEHAEYTSRFLNDDLAGNCRKYPSKFISLGTLPMQNTELAVKVGLTTN
;
A
#
# COMPACT_ATOMS: atom_id res chain seq x y z
N MET A 1 -11.86 34.33 -18.16
CA MET A 1 -12.91 33.31 -18.00
C MET A 1 -12.69 32.58 -16.68
N LYS A 2 -13.60 32.69 -15.72
CA LYS A 2 -13.57 31.86 -14.49
C LYS A 2 -14.13 30.49 -14.87
N VAL A 3 -13.29 29.47 -14.95
CA VAL A 3 -13.75 28.09 -15.08
C VAL A 3 -14.44 27.73 -13.77
N SER A 4 -15.75 27.51 -13.82
CA SER A 4 -16.54 27.00 -12.70
C SER A 4 -15.88 25.73 -12.16
N ALA A 5 -15.62 25.67 -10.86
CA ALA A 5 -15.23 24.43 -10.22
C ALA A 5 -16.34 23.39 -10.48
N SER A 6 -15.95 22.17 -10.87
CA SER A 6 -16.88 21.05 -11.06
C SER A 6 -17.63 20.81 -9.75
N SER A 7 -18.96 20.81 -9.78
CA SER A 7 -19.82 20.41 -8.66
C SER A 7 -19.82 18.91 -8.38
N HIS A 8 -19.14 18.12 -9.22
CA HIS A 8 -19.14 16.65 -9.13
C HIS A 8 -17.93 16.14 -8.34
N ARG A 9 -18.21 15.27 -7.38
CA ARG A 9 -17.21 14.58 -6.58
C ARG A 9 -16.44 13.59 -7.47
N LYS A 10 -15.13 13.80 -7.63
CA LYS A 10 -14.22 12.90 -8.36
C LYS A 10 -13.66 11.85 -7.39
N ILE A 11 -13.93 10.59 -7.67
CA ILE A 11 -13.45 9.44 -6.91
C ILE A 11 -12.51 8.65 -7.81
N ASP A 12 -11.27 8.45 -7.36
CA ASP A 12 -10.30 7.58 -8.02
C ASP A 12 -10.31 6.23 -7.29
N VAL A 13 -10.63 5.17 -8.04
CA VAL A 13 -10.82 3.82 -7.50
C VAL A 13 -9.66 2.87 -7.79
N HIS A 14 -8.59 3.38 -8.42
CA HIS A 14 -7.46 2.55 -8.82
C HIS A 14 -6.15 3.28 -8.52
N THR A 15 -5.70 3.16 -7.27
CA THR A 15 -4.38 3.63 -6.89
C THR A 15 -3.75 2.72 -5.84
N HIS A 16 -2.43 2.79 -5.74
CA HIS A 16 -1.65 1.90 -4.89
C HIS A 16 -0.71 2.66 -3.95
N VAL A 17 -0.53 2.10 -2.76
CA VAL A 17 0.40 2.58 -1.74
C VAL A 17 1.22 1.42 -1.17
N LEU A 18 2.27 1.76 -0.43
CA LEU A 18 3.15 0.88 0.31
C LEU A 18 3.29 1.40 1.75
N PRO A 19 3.46 0.52 2.75
CA PRO A 19 3.95 0.96 4.05
C PRO A 19 5.30 1.64 3.88
N ARG A 20 5.52 2.75 4.59
CA ARG A 20 6.83 3.43 4.57
C ARG A 20 7.92 2.48 5.04
N ASN A 21 7.72 1.83 6.18
CA ASN A 21 8.69 0.90 6.75
C ASN A 21 8.21 -0.53 6.52
N ILE A 22 8.96 -1.32 5.76
CA ILE A 22 8.67 -2.74 5.52
C ILE A 22 9.73 -3.58 6.26
N PRO A 23 9.34 -4.44 7.22
CA PRO A 23 10.28 -5.35 7.87
C PRO A 23 10.97 -6.27 6.85
N ASP A 24 12.20 -6.69 7.14
CA ASP A 24 12.86 -7.72 6.34
C ASP A 24 12.18 -9.08 6.59
N PHE A 25 11.15 -9.35 5.79
CA PHE A 25 10.43 -10.61 5.81
C PHE A 25 11.30 -11.79 5.36
N SER A 26 12.33 -11.53 4.55
CA SER A 26 13.24 -12.60 4.14
C SER A 26 14.05 -13.10 5.34
N GLN A 27 14.57 -12.17 6.14
CA GLN A 27 15.23 -12.50 7.40
C GLN A 27 14.26 -13.15 8.40
N LYS A 28 13.04 -12.61 8.53
CA LYS A 28 12.04 -13.12 9.48
C LYS A 28 11.58 -14.56 9.17
N PHE A 29 11.37 -14.87 7.89
CA PHE A 29 10.81 -16.16 7.47
C PHE A 29 11.87 -17.18 7.04
N GLY A 30 13.13 -16.75 6.90
CA GLY A 30 14.26 -17.62 6.57
C GLY A 30 14.36 -18.01 5.09
N TYR A 31 13.68 -17.29 4.18
CA TYR A 31 13.80 -17.47 2.73
C TYR A 31 13.48 -16.18 1.96
N GLY A 32 14.00 -16.07 0.74
CA GLY A 32 13.89 -14.85 -0.08
C GLY A 32 12.56 -14.69 -0.83
N GLY A 33 12.49 -13.61 -1.62
CA GLY A 33 11.40 -13.28 -2.52
C GLY A 33 10.54 -12.09 -2.05
N PHE A 34 10.78 -11.59 -0.84
CA PHE A 34 10.08 -10.43 -0.28
C PHE A 34 10.75 -9.11 -0.67
N ILE A 35 9.95 -8.04 -0.66
CA ILE A 35 10.42 -6.69 -0.94
C ILE A 35 10.94 -6.02 0.33
N THR A 36 12.07 -5.32 0.22
CA THR A 36 12.51 -4.30 1.17
C THR A 36 12.53 -2.93 0.49
N LEU A 37 12.51 -1.84 1.27
CA LEU A 37 12.62 -0.48 0.78
C LEU A 37 13.91 0.16 1.24
N ASN A 38 14.65 0.74 0.29
CA ASN A 38 15.78 1.61 0.56
C ASN A 38 15.36 3.04 0.24
N HIS A 39 15.15 3.87 1.27
CA HIS A 39 14.77 5.27 1.10
C HIS A 39 15.98 6.13 0.77
N ASN A 40 15.85 6.96 -0.28
CA ASN A 40 16.74 8.09 -0.50
C ASN A 40 16.00 9.36 -0.05
N GLU A 41 16.34 9.85 1.14
CA GLU A 41 15.67 11.02 1.73
C GLU A 41 16.02 12.32 0.98
N ASP A 42 17.16 12.39 0.28
CA ASP A 42 17.57 13.57 -0.49
C ASP A 42 16.72 13.76 -1.75
N THR A 43 16.31 12.66 -2.39
CA THR A 43 15.52 12.70 -3.64
C THR A 43 14.03 12.42 -3.42
N GLY A 44 13.65 11.82 -2.29
CA GLY A 44 12.29 11.32 -2.04
C GLY A 44 11.95 10.03 -2.79
N VAL A 45 12.88 9.49 -3.58
CA VAL A 45 12.72 8.23 -4.30
C VAL A 45 13.10 7.07 -3.38
N SER A 46 12.32 6.00 -3.39
CA SER A 46 12.65 4.77 -2.69
C SER A 46 12.84 3.60 -3.64
N SER A 47 13.90 2.84 -3.44
CA SER A 47 14.20 1.65 -4.23
C SER A 47 13.56 0.44 -3.59
N MET A 48 12.61 -0.19 -4.30
CA MET A 48 12.11 -1.51 -3.95
C MET A 48 13.16 -2.55 -4.32
N MET A 49 13.67 -3.28 -3.34
CA MET A 49 14.68 -4.31 -3.52
C MET A 49 14.05 -5.69 -3.36
N LYS A 50 14.40 -6.64 -4.22
CA LYS A 50 14.00 -8.05 -4.12
C LYS A 50 15.25 -8.91 -4.20
N ASN A 51 15.52 -9.69 -3.15
CA ASN A 51 16.74 -10.53 -3.06
C ASN A 51 18.03 -9.74 -3.36
N GLY A 52 18.16 -8.54 -2.80
CA GLY A 52 19.32 -7.67 -3.00
C GLY A 52 19.42 -7.01 -4.38
N THR A 53 18.49 -7.29 -5.30
CA THR A 53 18.46 -6.66 -6.64
C THR A 53 17.38 -5.58 -6.70
N LEU A 54 17.65 -4.50 -7.43
CA LEU A 54 16.64 -3.47 -7.69
C LEU A 54 15.45 -4.06 -8.46
N PHE A 55 14.25 -3.94 -7.91
CA PHE A 55 13.01 -4.34 -8.56
C PHE A 55 12.33 -3.15 -9.25
N ARG A 56 12.13 -2.04 -8.51
CA ARG A 56 11.48 -0.84 -9.03
C ARG A 56 11.78 0.37 -8.14
N ASN A 57 11.88 1.56 -8.73
CA ASN A 57 11.85 2.81 -7.96
C ASN A 57 10.41 3.27 -7.75
N VAL A 58 10.12 3.85 -6.59
CA VAL A 58 8.83 4.47 -6.28
C VAL A 58 9.03 5.87 -5.72
N GLU A 59 8.13 6.76 -6.09
CA GLU A 59 8.11 8.14 -5.60
C GLU A 59 7.49 8.22 -4.20
N LYS A 60 7.72 9.34 -3.52
CA LYS A 60 7.24 9.60 -2.16
C LYS A 60 5.72 9.40 -1.98
N ASN A 61 4.92 9.75 -2.99
CA ASN A 61 3.47 9.56 -2.98
C ASN A 61 3.03 8.08 -2.87
N CYS A 62 3.94 7.12 -3.07
CA CYS A 62 3.66 5.70 -2.90
C CYS A 62 3.60 5.29 -1.43
N PHE A 63 4.26 6.01 -0.52
CA PHE A 63 4.32 5.65 0.91
C PHE A 63 4.07 6.82 1.88
N ASP A 64 3.82 8.04 1.35
CA ASP A 64 3.53 9.23 2.13
C ASP A 64 2.15 9.81 1.77
N PHE A 65 1.22 9.74 2.72
CA PHE A 65 -0.16 10.17 2.50
C PHE A 65 -0.31 11.70 2.46
N GLU A 66 0.61 12.45 3.08
CA GLU A 66 0.63 13.92 2.99
C GLU A 66 0.97 14.38 1.57
N THR A 67 2.06 13.86 0.99
CA THR A 67 2.40 14.10 -0.43
C THR A 67 1.22 13.75 -1.35
N ARG A 68 0.52 12.65 -1.07
CA ARG A 68 -0.65 12.23 -1.85
C ARG A 68 -1.83 13.20 -1.73
N LEU A 69 -2.10 13.75 -0.54
CA LEU A 69 -3.15 14.76 -0.36
C LEU A 69 -2.89 16.01 -1.20
N ASP A 70 -1.64 16.48 -1.23
CA ASP A 70 -1.24 17.62 -2.06
C ASP A 70 -1.42 17.35 -3.56
N GLU A 71 -1.06 16.14 -4.00
CA GLU A 71 -1.25 15.72 -5.39
C GLU A 71 -2.72 15.53 -5.76
N MET A 72 -3.53 14.98 -4.84
CA MET A 72 -4.97 14.89 -5.00
C MET A 72 -5.59 16.27 -5.21
N GLU A 73 -5.21 17.28 -4.43
CA GLU A 73 -5.72 18.65 -4.59
C GLU A 73 -5.40 19.21 -5.98
N LYS A 74 -4.15 19.06 -6.45
CA LYS A 74 -3.72 19.47 -7.80
C LYS A 74 -4.54 18.79 -8.90
N CYS A 75 -4.85 17.50 -8.73
CA CYS A 75 -5.61 16.68 -9.67
C CYS A 75 -7.13 16.77 -9.50
N LYS A 76 -7.61 17.57 -8.53
CA LYS A 76 -9.02 17.69 -8.12
C LYS A 76 -9.63 16.32 -7.73
N VAL A 77 -8.77 15.51 -7.12
CA VAL A 77 -8.93 14.31 -6.29
C VAL A 77 -9.82 14.43 -5.05
N ASN A 78 -11.13 14.10 -5.05
CA ASN A 78 -11.88 14.22 -3.77
C ASN A 78 -11.66 13.03 -2.84
N VAL A 79 -11.69 11.80 -3.38
CA VAL A 79 -11.54 10.55 -2.62
C VAL A 79 -10.72 9.56 -3.44
N GLN A 80 -9.82 8.82 -2.78
CA GLN A 80 -9.11 7.68 -3.36
C GLN A 80 -9.45 6.37 -2.64
N ALA A 81 -9.82 5.34 -3.39
CA ALA A 81 -9.76 3.96 -2.89
C ALA A 81 -8.35 3.42 -3.13
N VAL A 82 -7.66 3.09 -2.04
CA VAL A 82 -6.23 2.75 -2.04
C VAL A 82 -6.05 1.27 -1.70
N SER A 83 -5.10 0.61 -2.37
CA SER A 83 -4.72 -0.78 -2.10
C SER A 83 -3.20 -0.93 -2.04
N THR A 84 -2.68 -2.06 -1.56
CA THR A 84 -1.25 -2.34 -1.67
C THR A 84 -0.83 -2.57 -3.14
N VAL A 85 0.46 -2.47 -3.43
CA VAL A 85 1.00 -2.81 -4.78
C VAL A 85 1.02 -4.34 -5.00
N PRO A 86 0.81 -4.84 -6.23
CA PRO A 86 0.63 -6.29 -6.47
C PRO A 86 1.79 -7.19 -6.04
N VAL A 87 3.03 -6.71 -6.06
CA VAL A 87 4.20 -7.51 -5.63
C VAL A 87 4.13 -7.89 -4.13
N MET A 88 3.36 -7.14 -3.34
CA MET A 88 3.17 -7.37 -1.90
C MET A 88 2.07 -8.39 -1.57
N PHE A 89 1.38 -8.96 -2.55
CA PHE A 89 0.34 -9.97 -2.31
C PHE A 89 0.89 -11.30 -1.79
N HIS A 90 2.15 -11.63 -2.11
CA HIS A 90 2.86 -12.82 -1.62
C HIS A 90 2.11 -14.17 -1.80
N TYR A 91 1.26 -14.32 -2.82
CA TYR A 91 0.53 -15.58 -3.06
C TYR A 91 1.45 -16.78 -3.36
N TRP A 92 2.71 -16.53 -3.70
CA TRP A 92 3.75 -17.54 -3.91
C TRP A 92 4.38 -18.04 -2.59
N ALA A 93 4.21 -17.32 -1.48
CA ALA A 93 4.80 -17.66 -0.19
C ALA A 93 3.98 -18.74 0.54
N LYS A 94 4.57 -19.31 1.60
CA LYS A 94 3.83 -20.16 2.54
C LYS A 94 2.60 -19.42 3.06
N ALA A 95 1.48 -20.12 3.21
CA ALA A 95 0.19 -19.49 3.46
C ALA A 95 0.16 -18.70 4.79
N GLU A 96 0.83 -19.20 5.83
CA GLU A 96 0.99 -18.55 7.12
C GLU A 96 1.83 -17.25 7.04
N HIS A 97 2.79 -17.18 6.12
CA HIS A 97 3.59 -15.96 5.90
C HIS A 97 2.84 -14.95 5.05
N ALA A 98 2.04 -15.41 4.08
CA ALA A 98 1.10 -14.54 3.36
C ALA A 98 0.01 -14.00 4.28
N GLU A 99 -0.50 -14.78 5.25
CA GLU A 99 -1.41 -14.29 6.29
C GLU A 99 -0.75 -13.17 7.11
N TYR A 100 0.46 -13.42 7.63
CA TYR A 100 1.20 -12.43 8.41
C TYR A 100 1.39 -11.12 7.65
N THR A 101 1.88 -11.22 6.40
CA THR A 101 2.14 -10.04 5.58
C THR A 101 0.85 -9.34 5.17
N SER A 102 -0.24 -10.06 4.89
CA SER A 102 -1.55 -9.46 4.60
C SER A 102 -2.06 -8.64 5.77
N ARG A 103 -1.97 -9.15 7.00
CA ARG A 103 -2.34 -8.39 8.21
C ARG A 103 -1.50 -7.14 8.38
N PHE A 104 -0.18 -7.28 8.27
CA PHE A 104 0.74 -6.14 8.35
C PHE A 104 0.39 -5.03 7.35
N LEU A 105 0.14 -5.40 6.08
CA LEU A 105 -0.23 -4.46 5.03
C LEU A 105 -1.59 -3.80 5.29
N ASN A 106 -2.58 -4.59 5.72
CA ASN A 106 -3.92 -4.10 5.99
C ASN A 106 -3.94 -3.15 7.19
N ASP A 107 -3.20 -3.46 8.26
CA ASP A 107 -3.13 -2.63 9.47
C ASP A 107 -2.46 -1.28 9.19
N ASP A 108 -1.36 -1.25 8.43
CA ASP A 108 -0.72 0.00 8.00
C ASP A 108 -1.64 0.83 7.11
N LEU A 109 -2.27 0.20 6.11
CA LEU A 109 -3.18 0.86 5.18
C LEU A 109 -4.39 1.46 5.90
N ALA A 110 -5.05 0.68 6.75
CA ALA A 110 -6.18 1.13 7.55
C ALA A 110 -5.76 2.23 8.53
N GLY A 111 -4.59 2.11 9.15
CA GLY A 111 -4.01 3.12 10.04
C GLY A 111 -3.81 4.46 9.33
N ASN A 112 -3.29 4.45 8.10
CA ASN A 112 -3.12 5.67 7.31
C ASN A 112 -4.46 6.24 6.81
N CYS A 113 -5.41 5.40 6.39
CA CYS A 113 -6.74 5.86 5.97
C CYS A 113 -7.52 6.49 7.13
N ARG A 114 -7.40 5.96 8.36
CA ARG A 114 -8.02 6.51 9.58
C ARG A 114 -7.57 7.93 9.91
N LYS A 115 -6.37 8.36 9.48
CA LYS A 115 -5.90 9.74 9.67
C LYS A 115 -6.68 10.73 8.79
N TYR A 116 -7.17 10.28 7.63
CA TYR A 116 -7.91 11.12 6.67
C TYR A 116 -9.14 10.38 6.12
N PRO A 117 -10.13 10.06 6.97
CA PRO A 117 -11.23 9.15 6.63
C PRO A 117 -12.19 9.73 5.59
N SER A 118 -12.17 11.05 5.35
CA SER A 118 -12.96 11.71 4.30
C SER A 118 -12.27 11.69 2.92
N LYS A 119 -11.01 11.26 2.86
CA LYS A 119 -10.15 11.30 1.67
C LYS A 119 -9.77 9.92 1.15
N PHE A 120 -9.62 8.92 2.03
CA PHE A 120 -9.17 7.59 1.64
C PHE A 120 -10.10 6.47 2.10
N ILE A 121 -10.22 5.46 1.25
CA ILE A 121 -10.90 4.19 1.53
C ILE A 121 -9.85 3.08 1.34
N SER A 122 -9.60 2.27 2.36
CA SER A 122 -8.66 1.16 2.29
C SER A 122 -9.28 -0.09 1.67
N LEU A 123 -8.57 -0.71 0.73
CA LEU A 123 -8.87 -2.04 0.18
C LEU A 123 -7.76 -3.02 0.60
N GLY A 124 -8.10 -3.91 1.54
CA GLY A 124 -7.16 -4.89 2.08
C GLY A 124 -6.82 -6.03 1.11
N THR A 125 -5.69 -6.69 1.34
CA THR A 125 -5.28 -7.92 0.66
C THR A 125 -5.49 -9.14 1.57
N LEU A 126 -5.60 -10.32 0.96
CA LEU A 126 -5.87 -11.59 1.63
C LEU A 126 -4.89 -12.66 1.13
N PRO A 127 -4.50 -13.66 1.94
CA PRO A 127 -3.70 -14.80 1.48
C PRO A 127 -4.54 -15.73 0.57
N MET A 128 -4.73 -15.35 -0.69
CA MET A 128 -5.67 -15.99 -1.63
C MET A 128 -5.33 -17.45 -1.96
N GLN A 129 -4.13 -17.92 -1.65
CA GLN A 129 -3.74 -19.32 -1.81
C GLN A 129 -4.33 -20.26 -0.74
N ASN A 130 -4.93 -19.72 0.33
CA ASN A 130 -5.58 -20.49 1.39
C ASN A 130 -6.90 -19.83 1.82
N THR A 131 -8.02 -20.50 1.50
CA THR A 131 -9.36 -19.97 1.76
C THR A 131 -9.64 -19.70 3.24
N GLU A 132 -9.25 -20.61 4.14
CA GLU A 132 -9.51 -20.46 5.58
C GLU A 132 -8.76 -19.25 6.15
N LEU A 133 -7.49 -19.09 5.80
CA LEU A 133 -6.70 -17.93 6.20
C LEU A 133 -7.21 -16.64 5.56
N ALA A 134 -7.67 -16.69 4.30
CA ALA A 134 -8.26 -15.52 3.64
C ALA A 134 -9.52 -15.04 4.36
N VAL A 135 -10.43 -15.96 4.72
CA VAL A 135 -11.63 -15.64 5.51
C VAL A 135 -11.22 -15.10 6.89
N LYS A 136 -10.26 -15.75 7.56
CA LYS A 136 -9.76 -15.31 8.87
C LYS A 136 -9.22 -13.88 8.80
N VAL A 137 -8.39 -13.54 7.82
CA VAL A 137 -7.85 -12.17 7.66
C VAL A 137 -8.98 -11.18 7.37
N GLY A 138 -9.87 -11.48 6.43
CA GLY A 138 -10.95 -10.58 6.03
C GLY A 138 -11.96 -10.24 7.14
N LEU A 139 -12.10 -11.11 8.15
CA LEU A 139 -13.01 -10.90 9.28
C LEU A 139 -12.37 -10.26 10.52
N THR A 140 -11.03 -10.14 10.58
CA THR A 140 -10.31 -9.77 11.82
C THR A 140 -9.40 -8.57 11.71
N THR A 141 -9.38 -7.88 10.57
CA THR A 141 -8.62 -6.63 10.39
C THR A 141 -9.47 -5.41 10.74
N ASN A 142 -8.89 -4.49 11.53
CA ASN A 142 -9.53 -3.30 12.13
C ASN A 142 -9.30 -2.01 11.34
#